data_AF-A0A1I0D5A0-F1
#
_entry.id   AF-A0A1I0D5A0-F1
#
_cell.length_a   1.000
_cell.length_b   1.000
_cell.length_c   1.000
_cell.angle_alpha   90.00
_cell.angle_beta   90.00
_cell.angle_gamma   90.00
#
_symmetry.space_group_name_H-M   'P 1'
#
loop_
_entity.id
_entity.type
_entity.pdbx_description
1 polymer ?
#
loop_
_entity_poly.entity_id
_entity_poly.type
_entity_poly.pdbx_seq_one_letter_code
_entity_poly.pdbx_strand_id
1 'polypeptide(L)'
;MKGPSRKTLLANGAALVLLAWLYGGDLADALRARSAETAAFSQLPSLVLPGVVLAVAAGALGGAVWGLLRRRGEDYKGYRLLPLVLVGALFVDLVSAERRVPLGSWDMASLALQHFAGQAQAQATAGNVPADPRVLGALLKDLGAPPYLVRGEPVPAYTLQVRENCEGPVRSAAGLMPGTLLYCVAPGRQGAWVTLVGLPAERRFGLAEVLSQAGETRFLLVQPVKQDESETPERGGAFREGAGAGPGKRAP
;
A
#
# COMPACT_ATOMS: atom_id res chain seq x y z
N MET A 1 -10.69 -11.33 54.54
CA MET A 1 -11.23 -11.44 53.15
C MET A 1 -10.08 -11.82 52.24
N LYS A 2 -10.24 -12.83 51.37
CA LYS A 2 -9.20 -13.23 50.41
C LYS A 2 -9.18 -12.22 49.26
N GLY A 3 -7.99 -11.73 48.89
CA GLY A 3 -7.80 -10.83 47.75
C GLY A 3 -8.06 -11.54 46.41
N PRO A 4 -7.88 -10.84 45.27
CA PRO A 4 -8.11 -11.43 43.96
C PRO A 4 -7.18 -12.61 43.68
N SER A 5 -7.69 -13.61 42.96
CA SER A 5 -6.91 -14.75 42.50
C SER A 5 -5.75 -14.33 41.58
N ARG A 6 -4.65 -15.09 41.63
CA ARG A 6 -3.51 -14.93 40.71
C ARG A 6 -3.95 -14.98 39.24
N LYS A 7 -4.95 -15.82 38.92
CA LYS A 7 -5.50 -15.94 37.56
C LYS A 7 -6.10 -14.62 37.07
N THR A 8 -6.87 -13.96 37.93
CA THR A 8 -7.50 -12.66 37.63
C THR A 8 -6.46 -11.58 37.41
N LEU A 9 -5.40 -11.54 38.23
CA LEU A 9 -4.31 -10.58 38.06
C LEU A 9 -3.56 -10.79 36.74
N LEU A 10 -3.25 -12.05 36.40
CA LEU A 10 -2.59 -12.38 35.13
C LEU A 10 -3.46 -12.00 33.92
N ALA A 11 -4.76 -12.27 33.97
CA ALA A 11 -5.69 -11.91 32.91
C ALA A 11 -5.76 -10.39 32.70
N ASN A 12 -5.84 -9.61 33.78
CA ASN A 12 -5.81 -8.14 33.69
C ASN A 12 -4.46 -7.62 33.19
N GLY A 13 -3.36 -8.21 33.64
CA GLY A 13 -2.01 -7.85 33.19
C GLY A 13 -1.83 -8.10 31.68
N ALA A 14 -2.23 -9.29 31.21
CA ALA A 14 -2.19 -9.63 29.79
C ALA A 14 -3.09 -8.69 28.97
N ALA A 15 -4.31 -8.41 29.44
CA ALA A 15 -5.22 -7.49 28.77
C ALA A 15 -4.64 -6.07 28.66
N LEU A 16 -4.03 -5.57 29.74
CA LEU A 16 -3.38 -4.26 29.75
C LEU A 16 -2.19 -4.20 28.79
N VAL A 17 -1.34 -5.23 28.76
CA VAL A 17 -0.19 -5.32 27.85
C VAL A 17 -0.66 -5.31 26.40
N LEU A 18 -1.70 -6.10 26.07
CA LEU A 18 -2.26 -6.13 24.70
C LEU A 18 -2.87 -4.79 24.30
N LEU A 19 -3.67 -4.16 25.17
CA LEU A 19 -4.25 -2.84 24.93
C LEU A 19 -3.17 -1.78 24.72
N ALA A 20 -2.14 -1.78 25.55
CA ALA A 20 -1.03 -0.84 25.45
C ALA A 20 -0.20 -1.08 24.18
N TRP A 21 0.02 -2.34 23.79
CA TRP A 21 0.79 -2.65 22.60
C TRP A 21 0.06 -2.27 21.31
N LEU A 22 -1.21 -2.68 21.16
CA LEU A 22 -1.98 -2.43 19.95
C LEU A 22 -2.32 -0.94 19.82
N TYR A 23 -3.11 -0.41 20.74
CA TYR A 23 -3.61 0.96 20.64
C TYR A 23 -2.55 2.01 20.97
N GLY A 24 -1.56 1.67 21.80
CA GLY A 24 -0.39 2.53 22.00
C GLY A 24 0.50 2.60 20.76
N GLY A 25 0.66 1.48 20.04
CA GLY A 25 1.32 1.45 18.73
C GLY A 25 0.60 2.31 17.71
N ASP A 26 -0.72 2.16 17.58
CA ASP A 26 -1.55 2.95 16.66
C ASP A 26 -1.51 4.45 16.99
N LEU A 27 -1.59 4.80 18.27
CA LEU A 27 -1.48 6.19 18.72
C LEU A 27 -0.09 6.76 18.41
N ALA A 28 0.97 6.00 18.68
CA ALA A 28 2.34 6.41 18.39
C ALA A 28 2.56 6.59 16.88
N ASP A 29 2.02 5.70 16.05
CA ASP A 29 2.11 5.79 14.60
C ASP A 29 1.31 6.98 14.07
N ALA A 30 0.11 7.23 14.59
CA ALA A 30 -0.71 8.38 14.23
C ALA A 30 -0.04 9.72 14.60
N LEU A 31 0.66 9.76 15.73
CA LEU A 31 1.44 10.94 16.15
C LEU A 31 2.69 11.10 15.28
N ARG A 32 3.45 10.03 15.05
CA ARG A 32 4.65 10.06 14.19
C ARG A 32 4.33 10.43 12.76
N ALA A 33 3.24 9.93 12.19
CA ALA A 33 2.82 10.24 10.83
C ALA A 33 2.61 11.75 10.59
N ARG A 34 2.26 12.51 11.64
CA ARG A 34 2.07 13.96 11.56
C ARG A 34 3.38 14.74 11.51
N SER A 35 4.45 14.22 12.11
CA SER A 35 5.75 14.91 12.19
C SER A 35 6.82 14.33 11.27
N ALA A 36 6.63 13.10 10.78
CA ALA A 36 7.59 12.44 9.91
C ALA A 36 7.74 13.19 8.59
N GLU A 37 8.96 13.25 8.07
CA GLU A 37 9.22 13.84 6.75
C GLU A 37 8.47 13.10 5.65
N THR A 38 8.53 11.77 5.66
CA THR A 38 7.68 10.90 4.85
C THR A 38 7.12 9.77 5.70
N ALA A 39 5.84 9.46 5.52
CA ALA A 39 5.16 8.32 6.15
C ALA A 39 4.44 7.48 5.07
N ALA A 40 4.55 6.15 5.19
CA ALA A 40 4.02 5.19 4.23
C ALA A 40 2.53 4.90 4.47
N PHE A 41 1.68 5.93 4.37
CA PHE A 41 0.24 5.85 4.56
C PHE A 41 -0.48 6.64 3.46
N SER A 42 -1.59 6.11 2.94
CA SER A 42 -2.45 6.84 2.00
C SER A 42 -3.30 7.91 2.67
N GLN A 43 -3.61 7.74 3.96
CA GLN A 43 -4.40 8.66 4.76
C GLN A 43 -3.81 8.76 6.16
N LEU A 44 -4.02 9.91 6.80
CA LEU A 44 -3.55 10.13 8.15
C LEU A 44 -4.26 9.18 9.15
N PRO A 45 -3.52 8.37 9.93
CA PRO A 45 -4.12 7.50 10.92
C PRO A 45 -4.91 8.29 11.97
N SER A 46 -6.06 7.75 12.38
CA SER A 46 -6.94 8.40 13.36
C SER A 46 -6.37 8.30 14.78
N LEU A 47 -6.40 9.42 15.51
CA LEU A 47 -6.07 9.45 16.95
C LEU A 47 -7.26 9.07 17.84
N VAL A 48 -8.48 9.15 17.30
CA VAL A 48 -9.70 9.13 18.11
C VAL A 48 -9.92 7.76 18.73
N LEU A 49 -9.96 6.71 17.91
CA LEU A 49 -10.22 5.36 18.37
C LEU A 49 -9.16 4.86 19.36
N PRO A 50 -7.84 4.86 19.04
CA PRO A 50 -6.83 4.40 19.99
C PRO A 50 -6.81 5.27 21.26
N GLY A 51 -7.02 6.59 21.13
CA GLY A 51 -7.13 7.49 22.29
C GLY A 51 -8.30 7.14 23.22
N VAL A 52 -9.49 6.91 22.66
CA VAL A 52 -10.68 6.52 23.43
C VAL A 52 -10.49 5.17 24.10
N VAL A 53 -9.96 4.17 23.37
CA VAL A 53 -9.73 2.82 23.93
C VAL A 53 -8.72 2.90 25.09
N LEU A 54 -7.62 3.62 24.92
CA LEU A 54 -6.62 3.79 25.99
C LEU A 54 -7.17 4.57 27.19
N ALA A 55 -8.01 5.59 26.96
CA ALA A 55 -8.66 6.32 28.05
C ALA A 55 -9.63 5.42 28.85
N VAL A 56 -10.43 4.61 28.16
CA VAL A 56 -11.32 3.63 28.80
C VAL A 56 -10.53 2.55 29.54
N ALA A 57 -9.43 2.08 28.96
CA ALA A 57 -8.52 1.12 29.60
C ALA A 57 -7.88 1.69 30.87
N ALA A 58 -7.47 2.96 30.86
CA ALA A 58 -6.94 3.64 32.04
C ALA A 58 -7.99 3.73 33.16
N GLY A 59 -9.25 4.02 32.81
CA GLY A 59 -10.37 4.00 33.76
C GLY A 59 -10.61 2.60 34.35
N ALA A 60 -10.59 1.56 33.51
CA ALA A 60 -10.72 0.17 33.94
C ALA A 60 -9.58 -0.26 34.87
N LEU A 61 -8.34 0.12 34.54
CA LEU A 61 -7.17 -0.09 35.38
C LEU A 61 -7.32 0.62 36.74
N GLY A 62 -7.75 1.88 36.75
CA GLY A 62 -8.02 2.63 37.97
C GLY A 62 -9.06 1.93 38.86
N GLY A 63 -10.13 1.42 38.26
CA GLY A 63 -11.14 0.61 38.95
C GLY A 63 -10.57 -0.66 39.58
N ALA A 64 -9.68 -1.37 38.88
CA ALA A 64 -9.00 -2.56 39.40
C ALA A 64 -8.01 -2.21 40.53
N VAL A 65 -7.19 -1.17 40.36
CA VAL A 65 -6.25 -0.68 41.38
C VAL A 65 -6.99 -0.23 42.64
N TRP A 66 -8.12 0.47 42.50
CA TRP A 66 -8.97 0.84 43.63
C TRP A 66 -9.49 -0.39 44.38
N GLY A 67 -9.92 -1.43 43.65
CA GLY A 67 -10.31 -2.72 44.23
C GLY A 67 -9.20 -3.34 45.07
N LEU A 68 -7.96 -3.31 44.55
CA LEU A 68 -6.76 -3.80 45.25
C LEU A 68 -6.48 -3.00 46.53
N LEU A 69 -6.47 -1.67 46.43
CA LEU A 69 -6.21 -0.77 47.55
C LEU A 69 -7.27 -0.93 48.66
N ARG A 70 -8.53 -1.15 48.28
CA ARG A 70 -9.64 -1.40 49.22
C ARG A 70 -9.75 -2.88 49.64
N ARG A 71 -8.79 -3.73 49.25
CA ARG A 71 -8.75 -5.18 49.56
C ARG A 71 -10.06 -5.89 49.23
N ARG A 72 -10.71 -5.49 48.13
CA ARG A 72 -11.96 -6.11 47.65
C ARG A 72 -11.69 -7.54 47.19
N GLY A 73 -12.63 -8.42 47.52
CA GLY A 73 -12.59 -9.84 47.13
C GLY A 73 -12.79 -10.05 45.62
N GLU A 74 -12.66 -11.30 45.19
CA GLU A 74 -12.66 -11.71 43.78
C GLU A 74 -13.94 -11.35 43.02
N ASP A 75 -15.08 -11.25 43.72
CA ASP A 75 -16.39 -10.89 43.13
C ASP A 75 -16.50 -9.41 42.72
N TYR A 76 -15.47 -8.60 43.01
CA TYR A 76 -15.47 -7.20 42.62
C TYR A 76 -15.39 -7.04 41.10
N LYS A 77 -16.46 -6.49 40.53
CA LYS A 77 -16.65 -6.30 39.08
C LYS A 77 -15.51 -5.52 38.41
N GLY A 78 -14.83 -4.63 39.14
CA GLY A 78 -13.72 -3.84 38.59
C GLY A 78 -12.56 -4.67 38.04
N TYR A 79 -12.34 -5.89 38.57
CA TYR A 79 -11.32 -6.80 38.07
C TYR A 79 -11.67 -7.47 36.72
N ARG A 80 -12.90 -7.28 36.21
CA ARG A 80 -13.34 -7.84 34.92
C ARG A 80 -13.36 -6.79 33.80
N LEU A 81 -13.11 -5.52 34.13
CA LEU A 81 -13.25 -4.42 33.18
C LEU A 81 -12.19 -4.45 32.07
N LEU A 82 -10.91 -4.65 32.39
CA LEU A 82 -9.84 -4.65 31.38
C LEU A 82 -10.03 -5.74 30.30
N PRO A 83 -10.31 -7.01 30.65
CA PRO A 83 -10.64 -8.02 29.63
C PRO A 83 -11.86 -7.65 28.79
N LEU A 84 -12.91 -7.08 29.38
CA LEU A 84 -14.09 -6.64 28.64
C LEU A 84 -13.77 -5.50 27.66
N VAL A 85 -12.95 -4.55 28.09
CA VAL A 85 -12.47 -3.45 27.23
C VAL A 85 -11.66 -4.00 26.06
N LEU A 86 -10.74 -4.94 26.30
CA LEU A 86 -9.97 -5.59 25.25
C LEU A 86 -10.88 -6.28 24.22
N VAL A 87 -11.80 -7.13 24.67
CA VAL A 87 -12.71 -7.85 23.75
C VAL A 87 -13.58 -6.88 22.96
N GLY A 88 -14.13 -5.86 23.63
CA GLY A 88 -14.96 -4.84 22.97
C GLY A 88 -14.18 -4.04 21.92
N ALA A 89 -12.94 -3.65 22.23
CA ALA A 89 -12.10 -2.89 21.32
C ALA A 89 -11.70 -3.73 20.09
N LEU A 90 -11.28 -4.98 20.29
CA LEU A 90 -10.98 -5.92 19.20
C LEU A 90 -12.20 -6.19 18.31
N PHE A 91 -13.40 -6.27 18.90
CA PHE A 91 -14.63 -6.42 18.12
C PHE A 91 -14.92 -5.19 17.25
N VAL A 92 -14.74 -3.98 17.79
CA VAL A 92 -14.89 -2.73 17.03
C VAL A 92 -13.88 -2.66 15.88
N ASP A 93 -12.64 -3.08 16.13
CA ASP A 93 -11.61 -3.13 15.09
C ASP A 93 -11.95 -4.15 14.00
N LEU A 94 -12.44 -5.32 14.36
CA LEU A 94 -12.85 -6.35 13.40
C LEU A 94 -13.96 -5.84 12.46
N VAL A 95 -15.01 -5.24 13.02
CA VAL A 95 -16.12 -4.65 12.24
C VAL A 95 -15.63 -3.49 11.35
N SER A 96 -14.62 -2.75 11.81
CA SER A 96 -14.03 -1.65 11.05
C SER A 96 -13.12 -2.15 9.92
N ALA A 97 -12.38 -3.24 10.15
CA ALA A 97 -11.45 -3.85 9.20
C ALA A 97 -12.18 -4.52 8.04
N GLU A 98 -13.31 -5.17 8.29
CA GLU A 98 -14.13 -5.81 7.23
C GLU A 98 -14.59 -4.81 6.15
N ARG A 99 -14.66 -3.52 6.49
CA ARG A 99 -15.08 -2.46 5.57
C ARG A 99 -13.94 -1.85 4.75
N ARG A 100 -12.68 -2.29 4.93
CA ARG A 100 -11.50 -1.70 4.29
C ARG A 100 -10.69 -2.76 3.56
N VAL A 101 -10.27 -2.47 2.34
CA VAL A 101 -9.29 -3.31 1.64
C VAL A 101 -7.90 -2.99 2.20
N PRO A 102 -7.19 -3.95 2.81
CA PRO A 102 -5.92 -3.69 3.47
C PRO A 102 -4.77 -3.78 2.46
N LEU A 103 -4.73 -2.89 1.48
CA LEU A 103 -3.53 -2.77 0.66
C LEU A 103 -2.49 -1.94 1.41
N GLY A 104 -1.30 -2.50 1.60
CA GLY A 104 -0.17 -1.79 2.15
C GLY A 104 0.28 -0.68 1.22
N SER A 105 0.98 0.32 1.76
CA SER A 105 1.59 1.40 0.96
C SER A 105 2.61 0.87 -0.05
N TRP A 106 3.37 -0.17 0.30
CA TRP A 106 4.26 -0.86 -0.63
C TRP A 106 3.51 -1.56 -1.77
N ASP A 107 2.37 -2.20 -1.48
CA ASP A 107 1.55 -2.87 -2.51
C ASP A 107 0.98 -1.85 -3.49
N MET A 108 0.38 -0.78 -2.96
CA MET A 108 -0.15 0.33 -3.78
C MET A 108 0.94 0.98 -4.63
N ALA A 109 2.11 1.26 -4.05
CA ALA A 109 3.25 1.82 -4.75
C ALA A 109 3.77 0.88 -5.86
N SER A 110 3.84 -0.42 -5.57
CA SER A 110 4.26 -1.45 -6.52
C SER A 110 3.28 -1.61 -7.67
N LEU A 111 1.97 -1.57 -7.39
CA LEU A 111 0.91 -1.61 -8.39
C LEU A 111 0.94 -0.36 -9.28
N ALA A 112 1.12 0.83 -8.71
CA ALA A 112 1.26 2.06 -9.48
C ALA A 112 2.49 2.02 -10.40
N LEU A 113 3.63 1.53 -9.90
CA LEU A 113 4.83 1.34 -10.71
C LEU A 113 4.58 0.36 -11.87
N GLN A 114 3.91 -0.76 -11.61
CA GLN A 114 3.51 -1.73 -12.64
C GLN A 114 2.55 -1.15 -13.67
N HIS A 115 1.53 -0.42 -13.23
CA HIS A 115 0.56 0.20 -14.11
C HIS A 115 1.22 1.22 -15.03
N PHE A 116 2.03 2.12 -14.48
CA PHE A 116 2.77 3.12 -15.26
C PHE A 116 3.73 2.46 -16.26
N ALA A 117 4.51 1.47 -15.84
CA ALA A 117 5.43 0.78 -16.73
C ALA A 117 4.68 0.05 -17.86
N GLY A 118 3.55 -0.58 -17.57
CA GLY A 118 2.69 -1.20 -18.58
C GLY A 118 2.13 -0.19 -19.59
N GLN A 119 1.67 0.98 -19.12
CA GLN A 119 1.21 2.06 -19.99
C GLN A 119 2.36 2.63 -20.84
N ALA A 120 3.54 2.85 -20.26
CA ALA A 120 4.72 3.31 -20.99
C ALA A 120 5.18 2.27 -22.03
N GLN A 121 5.09 0.98 -21.70
CA GLN A 121 5.37 -0.12 -22.62
C GLN A 121 4.39 -0.14 -23.81
N ALA A 122 3.12 0.20 -23.59
CA ALA A 122 2.13 0.32 -24.67
C ALA A 122 2.42 1.51 -25.61
N GLN A 123 3.19 2.51 -25.16
CA GLN A 123 3.65 3.64 -25.98
C GLN A 123 5.00 3.38 -26.68
N ALA A 124 5.63 2.22 -26.45
CA ALA A 124 6.88 1.87 -27.11
C ALA A 124 6.65 1.54 -28.59
N THR A 125 7.57 1.97 -29.45
CA THR A 125 7.53 1.71 -30.89
C THR A 125 8.50 0.60 -31.27
N ALA A 126 8.47 0.18 -32.53
CA ALA A 126 9.52 -0.65 -33.10
C ALA A 126 10.89 0.01 -32.93
N GLY A 127 11.75 -0.61 -32.13
CA GLY A 127 13.13 -0.16 -31.91
C GLY A 127 13.35 1.00 -30.92
N ASN A 128 12.32 1.65 -30.38
CA ASN A 128 12.49 2.76 -29.42
C ASN A 128 11.45 2.76 -28.28
N VAL A 129 11.88 3.18 -27.09
CA VAL A 129 10.99 3.51 -25.97
C VAL A 129 10.59 5.00 -25.98
N PRO A 130 9.41 5.36 -25.43
CA PRO A 130 9.02 6.77 -25.31
C PRO A 130 9.99 7.50 -24.39
N ALA A 131 10.42 8.70 -24.78
CA ALA A 131 11.30 9.57 -24.00
C ALA A 131 10.70 10.97 -23.75
N ASP A 132 9.59 11.32 -24.43
CA ASP A 132 8.95 12.63 -24.25
C ASP A 132 8.25 12.71 -22.88
N PRO A 133 8.67 13.64 -22.00
CA PRO A 133 8.04 13.83 -20.69
C PRO A 133 6.54 14.17 -20.77
N ARG A 134 6.06 14.75 -21.87
CA ARG A 134 4.64 15.10 -22.05
C ARG A 134 3.78 13.87 -22.28
N VAL A 135 4.27 12.93 -23.09
CA VAL A 135 3.60 11.66 -23.37
C VAL A 135 3.57 10.82 -22.09
N LEU A 136 4.72 10.67 -21.44
CA LEU A 136 4.82 9.91 -20.18
C LEU A 136 4.07 10.58 -19.03
N GLY A 137 4.09 11.91 -18.94
CA GLY A 137 3.40 12.67 -17.91
C GLY A 137 1.88 12.55 -17.99
N ALA A 138 1.32 12.33 -19.18
CA ALA A 138 -0.12 12.10 -19.35
C ALA A 138 -0.58 10.80 -18.67
N LEU A 139 0.28 9.79 -18.59
CA LEU A 139 0.00 8.49 -17.99
C LEU A 139 -0.17 8.57 -16.46
N LEU A 140 0.39 9.61 -15.81
CA LEU A 140 0.32 9.75 -14.35
C LEU A 140 -1.10 9.96 -13.82
N LYS A 141 -2.01 10.48 -14.66
CA LYS A 141 -3.38 10.81 -14.25
C LYS A 141 -4.17 9.57 -13.82
N ASP A 142 -3.88 8.43 -14.42
CA ASP A 142 -4.60 7.18 -14.17
C ASP A 142 -4.13 6.47 -12.89
N LEU A 143 -3.00 6.91 -12.31
CA LEU A 143 -2.42 6.30 -11.11
C LEU A 143 -3.07 6.76 -9.81
N GLY A 144 -3.85 7.85 -9.83
CA GLY A 144 -4.43 8.45 -8.63
C GLY A 144 -3.39 9.11 -7.73
N ALA A 145 -3.56 8.96 -6.41
CA ALA A 145 -2.72 9.58 -5.39
C ALA A 145 -1.68 8.59 -4.82
N PRO A 146 -0.42 9.01 -4.62
CA PRO A 146 0.60 8.17 -3.99
C PRO A 146 0.25 7.80 -2.54
N PRO A 147 0.64 6.60 -2.06
CA PRO A 147 0.33 6.13 -0.72
C PRO A 147 1.32 6.69 0.34
N TYR A 148 1.56 8.00 0.31
CA TYR A 148 2.51 8.68 1.19
C TYR A 148 1.92 9.94 1.81
N LEU A 149 2.37 10.24 3.03
CA LEU A 149 2.16 11.52 3.70
C LEU A 149 3.51 12.24 3.83
N VAL A 150 3.52 13.55 3.66
CA VAL A 150 4.65 14.42 3.95
C VAL A 150 4.23 15.35 5.09
N ARG A 151 4.87 15.21 6.26
CA ARG A 151 4.52 15.98 7.47
C ARG A 151 3.02 15.94 7.81
N GLY A 152 2.43 14.76 7.67
CA GLY A 152 1.01 14.51 7.93
C GLY A 152 0.05 14.88 6.80
N GLU A 153 0.52 15.51 5.72
CA GLU A 153 -0.31 15.89 4.58
C GLU A 153 -0.22 14.83 3.46
N PRO A 154 -1.34 14.39 2.88
CA PRO A 154 -1.33 13.46 1.75
C PRO A 154 -0.62 14.05 0.53
N VAL A 155 0.23 13.24 -0.12
CA VAL A 155 0.80 13.61 -1.42
C VAL A 155 -0.31 13.60 -2.48
N PRO A 156 -0.57 14.70 -3.19
CA PRO A 156 -1.78 14.84 -4.00
C PRO A 156 -1.73 14.05 -5.32
N ALA A 157 -0.55 13.88 -5.91
CA ALA A 157 -0.40 13.25 -7.22
C ALA A 157 1.02 12.69 -7.40
N TYR A 158 1.15 11.72 -8.30
CA TYR A 158 2.45 11.28 -8.80
C TYR A 158 3.11 12.37 -9.65
N THR A 159 4.43 12.43 -9.58
CA THR A 159 5.24 13.31 -10.45
C THR A 159 6.19 12.46 -11.29
N LEU A 160 6.75 13.02 -12.36
CA LEU A 160 7.65 12.30 -13.26
C LEU A 160 8.95 13.08 -13.47
N GLN A 161 10.07 12.37 -13.38
CA GLN A 161 11.37 12.85 -13.82
C GLN A 161 11.94 11.90 -14.87
N VAL A 162 12.10 12.39 -16.09
CA VAL A 162 12.73 11.66 -17.18
C VAL A 162 14.23 11.99 -17.21
N ARG A 163 15.08 10.98 -17.33
CA ARG A 163 16.53 11.09 -17.48
C ARG A 163 16.96 10.33 -18.72
N GLU A 164 17.93 10.86 -19.45
CA GLU A 164 18.45 10.24 -20.68
C GLU A 164 19.86 9.68 -20.47
N ASN A 165 20.26 8.76 -21.35
CA ASN A 165 21.60 8.15 -21.39
C ASN A 165 21.98 7.45 -20.07
N CYS A 166 21.05 6.72 -19.47
CA CYS A 166 21.28 5.97 -18.25
C CYS A 166 21.91 4.59 -18.50
N GLU A 167 22.81 4.16 -17.63
CA GLU A 167 23.41 2.81 -17.68
C GLU A 167 22.63 1.77 -16.83
N GLY A 168 21.56 2.20 -16.14
CA GLY A 168 20.78 1.33 -15.27
C GLY A 168 19.64 2.04 -14.53
N PRO A 169 18.93 1.33 -13.64
CA PRO A 169 17.90 1.92 -12.78
C PRO A 169 18.51 2.92 -11.80
N VAL A 170 17.75 3.96 -11.46
CA VAL A 170 18.18 4.95 -10.48
C VAL A 170 18.19 4.30 -9.09
N ARG A 171 19.34 4.34 -8.41
CA ARG A 171 19.53 3.74 -7.07
C ARG A 171 19.44 4.72 -5.90
N SER A 172 19.44 6.02 -6.20
CA SER A 172 19.36 7.07 -5.19
C SER A 172 18.41 8.18 -5.64
N ALA A 173 17.57 8.61 -4.70
CA ALA A 173 16.52 9.62 -4.91
C ALA A 173 16.63 10.75 -3.89
N ALA A 174 17.85 11.05 -3.42
CA ALA A 174 18.08 12.08 -2.42
C ALA A 174 17.48 13.43 -2.86
N GLY A 175 16.65 14.02 -2.00
CA GLY A 175 15.98 15.30 -2.24
C GLY A 175 14.77 15.24 -3.17
N LEU A 176 14.35 14.07 -3.64
CA LEU A 176 13.13 13.90 -4.42
C LEU A 176 11.92 13.68 -3.53
N MET A 177 10.77 14.17 -3.97
CA MET A 177 9.52 14.00 -3.25
C MET A 177 9.01 12.55 -3.36
N PRO A 178 8.42 11.98 -2.30
CA PRO A 178 7.75 10.69 -2.39
C PRO A 178 6.61 10.75 -3.41
N GLY A 179 6.41 9.66 -4.16
CA GLY A 179 5.49 9.63 -5.31
C GLY A 179 6.09 10.12 -6.63
N THR A 180 7.41 10.41 -6.67
CA THR A 180 8.10 10.71 -7.94
C THR A 180 8.44 9.42 -8.67
N LEU A 181 7.97 9.27 -9.91
CA LEU A 181 8.42 8.25 -10.85
C LEU A 181 9.67 8.74 -11.58
N LEU A 182 10.70 7.91 -11.57
CA LEU A 182 11.97 8.14 -12.24
C LEU A 182 12.04 7.23 -13.46
N TYR A 183 12.08 7.83 -14.64
CA TYR A 183 12.14 7.14 -15.93
C TYR A 183 13.50 7.37 -16.57
N CYS A 184 14.38 6.37 -16.50
CA CYS A 184 15.76 6.45 -16.98
C CYS A 184 15.88 5.75 -18.33
N VAL A 185 16.11 6.52 -19.40
CA VAL A 185 16.20 6.02 -20.77
C VAL A 185 17.64 5.61 -21.07
N ALA A 186 17.82 4.38 -21.57
CA ALA A 186 19.11 3.88 -22.02
C ALA A 186 19.62 4.66 -23.26
N PRO A 187 20.95 4.69 -23.49
CA PRO A 187 21.51 5.24 -24.72
C PRO A 187 20.83 4.65 -25.97
N GLY A 188 20.54 5.50 -26.95
CA GLY A 188 19.86 5.07 -28.18
C GLY A 188 18.42 4.60 -27.99
N ARG A 189 17.78 4.88 -26.84
CA ARG A 189 16.37 4.56 -26.55
C ARG A 189 16.01 3.07 -26.67
N GLN A 190 17.01 2.20 -26.46
CA GLN A 190 16.85 0.74 -26.54
C GLN A 190 16.22 0.11 -25.29
N GLY A 191 15.85 0.92 -24.31
CA GLY A 191 15.19 0.48 -23.08
C GLY A 191 15.04 1.64 -22.12
N ALA A 192 14.20 1.47 -21.11
CA ALA A 192 14.11 2.41 -19.99
C ALA A 192 13.81 1.69 -18.68
N TRP A 193 14.48 2.12 -17.61
CA TRP A 193 14.20 1.67 -16.26
C TRP A 193 13.25 2.64 -15.57
N VAL A 194 12.16 2.10 -15.03
CA VAL A 194 11.19 2.84 -14.22
C VAL A 194 11.41 2.48 -12.76
N THR A 195 11.62 3.50 -11.94
CA THR A 195 11.74 3.38 -10.48
C THR A 195 10.80 4.37 -9.81
N LEU A 196 10.39 4.10 -8.57
CA LEU A 196 9.52 4.97 -7.79
C LEU A 196 10.26 5.48 -6.55
N VAL A 197 10.07 6.75 -6.21
CA VAL A 197 10.54 7.35 -4.97
C VAL A 197 9.46 7.19 -3.89
N GLY A 198 9.84 6.68 -2.73
CA GLY A 198 8.95 6.35 -1.62
C GLY A 198 9.72 5.94 -0.39
N LEU A 199 9.26 4.90 0.30
CA LEU A 199 9.96 4.29 1.43
C LEU A 199 10.21 2.80 1.15
N PRO A 200 11.30 2.22 1.66
CA PRO A 200 11.51 0.77 1.60
C PRO A 200 10.38 0.01 2.29
N ALA A 201 10.13 -1.23 1.87
CA ALA A 201 9.05 -2.08 2.37
C ALA A 201 9.07 -2.25 3.91
N GLU A 202 10.27 -2.22 4.49
CA GLU A 202 10.50 -2.44 5.92
C GLU A 202 10.30 -1.17 6.76
N ARG A 203 10.17 0.01 6.13
CA ARG A 203 10.08 1.30 6.81
C ARG A 203 8.74 1.97 6.58
N ARG A 204 8.08 2.32 7.68
CA ARG A 204 6.83 3.12 7.68
C ARG A 204 7.06 4.62 7.73
N PHE A 205 8.23 5.06 8.20
CA PHE A 205 8.59 6.46 8.38
C PHE A 205 10.05 6.69 7.99
N GLY A 206 10.38 7.87 7.50
CA GLY A 206 11.76 8.26 7.24
C GLY A 206 11.90 9.28 6.13
N LEU A 207 13.10 9.34 5.56
CA LEU A 207 13.40 10.09 4.35
C LEU A 207 12.94 9.31 3.12
N ALA A 208 12.47 10.03 2.11
CA ALA A 208 12.13 9.43 0.83
C ALA A 208 13.40 8.90 0.13
N GLU A 209 13.32 7.66 -0.34
CA GLU A 209 14.38 6.92 -1.01
C GLU A 209 13.79 6.15 -2.21
N VAL A 210 14.62 5.45 -2.98
CA VAL A 210 14.09 4.59 -4.04
C VAL A 210 13.36 3.41 -3.41
N LEU A 211 12.15 3.12 -3.91
CA LEU A 211 11.34 2.00 -3.48
C LEU A 211 12.16 0.71 -3.56
N SER A 212 12.26 0.01 -2.43
CA SER A 212 13.11 -1.16 -2.28
C SER A 212 12.52 -2.17 -1.31
N GLN A 213 12.99 -3.41 -1.40
CA GLN A 213 12.67 -4.49 -0.49
C GLN A 213 13.94 -5.30 -0.23
N ALA A 214 14.23 -5.60 1.03
CA ALA A 214 15.46 -6.27 1.45
C ALA A 214 16.76 -5.60 0.94
N GLY A 215 16.73 -4.28 0.75
CA GLY A 215 17.86 -3.49 0.21
C GLY A 215 17.97 -3.51 -1.32
N GLU A 216 17.14 -4.26 -2.02
CA GLU A 216 17.12 -4.31 -3.48
C GLU A 216 16.14 -3.27 -4.05
N THR A 217 16.62 -2.46 -5.00
CA THR A 217 15.80 -1.47 -5.70
C THR A 217 14.73 -2.16 -6.55
N ARG A 218 13.48 -1.78 -6.34
CA ARG A 218 12.37 -2.22 -7.20
C ARG A 218 12.34 -1.35 -8.45
N PHE A 219 12.50 -1.98 -9.61
CA PHE A 219 12.38 -1.31 -10.90
C PHE A 219 11.62 -2.20 -11.89
N LEU A 220 11.11 -1.57 -12.95
CA LEU A 220 10.56 -2.26 -14.11
C LEU A 220 11.26 -1.79 -15.37
N LEU A 221 11.41 -2.68 -16.34
CA LEU A 221 12.07 -2.40 -17.60
C LEU A 221 11.00 -2.23 -18.69
N VAL A 222 11.03 -1.10 -19.38
CA VAL A 222 10.29 -0.85 -20.61
C VAL A 222 11.25 -1.12 -21.78
N GLN A 223 10.82 -1.95 -22.72
CA GLN A 223 11.63 -2.34 -23.87
C GLN A 223 10.96 -1.91 -25.18
N PRO A 224 11.73 -1.67 -26.24
CA PRO A 224 11.17 -1.54 -27.57
C PRO A 224 10.35 -2.77 -27.96
N VAL A 225 9.33 -2.56 -28.79
CA VAL A 225 8.60 -3.68 -29.39
C VAL A 225 9.57 -4.40 -30.33
N LYS A 226 9.76 -5.71 -30.14
CA LYS A 226 10.53 -6.54 -31.07
C LYS A 226 9.77 -6.55 -32.40
N GLN A 227 10.45 -6.15 -33.49
CA GLN A 227 9.93 -6.40 -34.82
C GLN A 227 10.07 -7.90 -35.06
N ASP A 228 9.02 -8.67 -34.79
CA ASP A 228 8.93 -9.99 -35.39
C ASP A 228 8.72 -9.78 -36.90
N GLU A 229 9.57 -10.42 -37.69
CA GLU A 229 9.53 -10.46 -39.14
C GLU A 229 8.12 -10.88 -39.59
N SER A 230 7.38 -9.93 -40.16
CA SER A 230 6.21 -10.12 -41.03
C SER A 230 5.36 -11.38 -40.80
N GLU A 231 4.20 -11.23 -40.15
CA GLU A 231 3.01 -11.91 -40.66
C GLU A 231 2.85 -11.49 -42.13
N THR A 232 3.27 -12.36 -43.05
CA THR A 232 2.93 -12.23 -44.46
C THR A 232 1.40 -12.22 -44.54
N PRO A 233 0.76 -11.12 -44.96
CA PRO A 233 -0.67 -11.16 -45.20
C PRO A 233 -0.85 -11.89 -46.54
N GLU A 234 -1.18 -13.17 -46.51
CA GLU A 234 -1.75 -13.82 -47.70
C GLU A 234 -3.13 -13.22 -47.95
N ARG A 235 -3.11 -12.08 -48.65
CA ARG A 235 -4.25 -11.51 -49.34
C ARG A 235 -4.28 -12.12 -50.74
N GLY A 236 -5.02 -13.22 -50.90
CA GLY A 236 -5.29 -13.83 -52.20
C GLY A 236 -6.74 -14.31 -52.26
N GLY A 237 -7.63 -13.50 -52.83
CA GLY A 237 -9.05 -13.79 -52.89
C GLY A 237 -9.41 -14.94 -53.84
N ALA A 238 -10.49 -15.65 -53.52
CA ALA A 238 -11.25 -16.44 -54.47
C ALA A 238 -12.74 -16.41 -54.09
N PHE A 239 -13.52 -15.71 -54.92
CA PHE A 239 -14.92 -16.00 -55.30
C PHE A 239 -15.94 -16.32 -54.18
N ARG A 240 -16.85 -15.41 -53.80
CA ARG A 240 -18.07 -14.96 -54.53
C ARG A 240 -19.21 -16.01 -54.55
N GLU A 241 -20.25 -15.66 -53.79
CA GLU A 241 -21.70 -15.88 -53.99
C GLU A 241 -22.29 -17.30 -54.20
N GLY A 242 -23.30 -17.60 -53.39
CA GLY A 242 -24.31 -18.65 -53.63
C GLY A 242 -25.01 -19.06 -52.33
N ALA A 243 -26.08 -18.38 -51.91
CA ALA A 243 -27.45 -18.93 -51.91
C ALA A 243 -27.54 -20.30 -51.20
N GLY A 244 -28.13 -20.42 -50.01
CA GLY A 244 -29.56 -20.28 -49.77
C GLY A 244 -30.23 -21.66 -49.72
N ALA A 245 -31.00 -21.95 -48.65
CA ALA A 245 -31.91 -23.09 -48.44
C ALA A 245 -31.27 -24.50 -48.48
N GLY A 246 -31.37 -25.39 -47.50
CA GLY A 246 -32.46 -25.81 -46.63
C GLY A 246 -32.32 -27.35 -46.45
N PRO A 247 -32.68 -27.97 -45.30
CA PRO A 247 -32.44 -29.40 -45.09
C PRO A 247 -33.62 -30.23 -45.61
N GLY A 248 -33.37 -31.26 -46.44
CA GLY A 248 -34.45 -32.09 -46.98
C GLY A 248 -34.02 -33.39 -47.70
N LYS A 249 -34.02 -34.49 -46.94
CA LYS A 249 -34.46 -35.88 -47.24
C LYS A 249 -34.52 -36.46 -48.68
N ARG A 250 -34.03 -37.73 -48.72
CA ARG A 250 -34.46 -38.98 -49.42
C ARG A 250 -33.92 -39.34 -50.82
N ALA A 251 -33.21 -40.50 -50.84
CA ALA A 251 -33.37 -41.77 -51.60
C ALA A 251 -33.65 -41.74 -53.12
N PRO A 252 -33.32 -42.79 -53.90
CA PRO A 252 -33.47 -44.23 -53.60
C PRO A 252 -32.19 -44.99 -53.25
#